data_AF-B1M1Y3-F1
#
_entry.id   AF-B1M1Y3-F1
#
_cell.length_a   1.000
_cell.length_b   1.000
_cell.length_c   1.000
_cell.angle_alpha   90.00
_cell.angle_beta   90.00
_cell.angle_gamma   90.00
#
_symmetry.space_group_name_H-M   'P 1'
#
loop_
_entity.id
_entity.type
_entity.pdbx_description
1 polymer ?
#
loop_
_entity_poly.entity_id
_entity_poly.type
_entity_poly.pdbx_seq_one_letter_code
_entity_poly.pdbx_strand_id
1 'polypeptide(L)' 'MQVTVGQKHEINVGKEMLINVGEAFQLKVGKATLTLTKDGHVTLTGTTLTTDFSDQVKHWGKVIDLNPSR' A
#
# COMPACT_ATOMS: atom_id res chain seq x y z
N MET A 1 4.89 7.23 21.33
CA MET A 1 5.44 8.49 20.79
C MET A 1 4.71 8.77 19.48
N GLN A 2 4.17 9.97 19.32
CA GLN A 2 3.41 10.38 18.14
C GLN A 2 4.19 11.50 17.45
N VAL A 3 4.27 11.44 16.12
CA VAL A 3 4.86 12.51 15.30
C VAL A 3 3.72 13.22 14.57
N THR A 4 3.69 14.54 14.68
CA THR A 4 2.72 15.40 13.97
C THR A 4 3.50 16.43 13.17
N VAL A 5 3.09 16.64 11.92
CA VAL A 5 3.75 17.56 10.98
C VAL A 5 2.70 18.52 10.41
N GLY A 6 2.98 19.82 10.47
CA GLY A 6 2.00 20.86 10.07
C GLY A 6 1.94 21.15 8.57
N GLN A 7 2.99 20.79 7.81
CA GLN A 7 3.07 21.06 6.38
C GLN A 7 3.72 19.91 5.61
N LYS A 8 5.05 19.77 5.69
CA LYS A 8 5.82 18.80 4.90
C LYS A 8 6.68 17.92 5.79
N HIS A 9 6.59 16.62 5.56
CA HIS A 9 7.52 15.63 6.10
C HIS A 9 8.30 15.02 4.95
N GLU A 10 9.63 15.00 5.04
CA GLU A 10 10.51 14.42 4.03
C GLU A 10 11.47 13.45 4.71
N ILE A 11 11.60 12.24 4.15
CA ILE A 11 12.53 11.21 4.61
C ILE A 11 13.44 10.87 3.42
N ASN A 12 14.72 11.20 3.53
CA ASN A 12 15.73 10.88 2.53
C ASN A 12 16.57 9.70 3.01
N VAL A 13 16.51 8.57 2.28
CA VAL A 13 17.22 7.33 2.64
C VAL A 13 18.23 7.00 1.55
N GLY A 14 19.51 6.97 1.89
CA GLY A 14 20.60 6.79 0.92
C GLY A 14 20.89 5.34 0.52
N LYS A 15 20.38 4.34 1.26
CA LYS A 15 20.62 2.91 0.99
C LYS A 15 19.37 2.06 1.13
N GLU A 16 18.87 1.88 2.34
CA GLU A 16 17.74 0.98 2.63
C GLU A 16 16.86 1.53 3.75
N MET A 17 15.54 1.39 3.59
CA MET A 17 14.54 1.70 4.62
C MET A 17 13.80 0.41 4.99
N LEU A 18 13.86 0.03 6.26
CA LEU A 18 13.08 -1.09 6.81
C LEU A 18 12.10 -0.54 7.85
N ILE A 19 10.81 -0.87 7.69
CA ILE A 19 9.76 -0.56 8.67
C ILE A 19 9.19 -1.87 9.17
N ASN A 20 9.43 -2.19 10.44
CA ASN A 20 8.87 -3.38 11.10
C ASN A 20 7.65 -2.99 11.95
N VAL A 21 6.52 -3.66 11.73
CA VAL A 21 5.24 -3.35 12.38
C VAL A 21 4.60 -4.64 12.85
N GLY A 22 4.19 -4.69 14.12
CA GLY A 22 3.69 -5.93 14.73
C GLY A 22 2.27 -6.34 14.31
N GLU A 23 1.41 -5.37 13.97
CA GLU A 23 -0.03 -5.63 13.80
C GLU A 23 -0.56 -5.16 12.44
N ALA A 24 -0.49 -3.85 12.16
CA ALA A 24 -0.95 -3.29 10.90
C ALA A 24 -0.19 -2.02 10.52
N PHE A 25 0.21 -1.93 9.25
CA PHE A 25 0.73 -0.72 8.64
C PHE A 25 -0.32 -0.12 7.70
N GLN A 26 -0.66 1.15 7.90
CA GLN A 26 -1.65 1.86 7.09
C GLN A 26 -1.07 3.17 6.57
N LEU A 27 -1.12 3.36 5.25
CA LEU A 27 -0.88 4.64 4.60
C LEU A 27 -2.21 5.17 4.08
N LYS A 28 -2.68 6.28 4.66
CA LYS A 28 -3.99 6.88 4.35
C LYS A 28 -3.82 8.30 3.81
N VAL A 29 -4.39 8.56 2.64
CA VAL A 29 -4.43 9.89 2.01
C VAL A 29 -5.83 10.12 1.47
N GLY A 30 -6.63 10.93 2.18
CA GLY A 30 -8.03 11.18 1.80
C GLY A 30 -8.83 9.89 1.65
N LYS A 31 -9.27 9.59 0.41
CA LYS A 31 -10.03 8.38 0.05
C LYS A 31 -9.17 7.15 -0.29
N ALA A 32 -7.85 7.32 -0.43
CA ALA A 32 -6.94 6.23 -0.74
C ALA A 32 -6.35 5.63 0.52
N THR A 33 -6.27 4.30 0.58
CA THR A 33 -5.55 3.58 1.64
C THR A 33 -4.77 2.39 1.09
N LEU A 34 -3.55 2.23 1.59
CA LEU A 34 -2.79 0.98 1.53
C LEU A 34 -2.73 0.41 2.95
N THR A 35 -3.17 -0.84 3.11
CA THR A 35 -3.15 -1.54 4.40
C THR A 35 -2.39 -2.85 4.25
N LEU A 36 -1.47 -3.11 5.18
CA LEU A 36 -0.78 -4.39 5.37
C LEU A 36 -1.04 -4.85 6.80
N THR A 37 -1.45 -6.10 6.98
CA THR A 37 -1.76 -6.69 8.29
C THR A 37 -0.86 -7.89 8.60
N LYS A 38 -0.70 -8.23 9.88
CA LYS A 38 0.18 -9.32 10.34
C LYS A 38 -0.17 -10.71 9.79
N ASP A 39 -1.40 -10.90 9.34
CA ASP A 39 -1.90 -12.12 8.69
C ASP A 39 -1.55 -12.20 7.19
N GLY A 40 -0.86 -11.19 6.66
CA GLY A 40 -0.38 -11.15 5.28
C GLY A 40 -1.40 -10.57 4.29
N HIS A 41 -2.54 -10.02 4.75
CA HIS A 41 -3.44 -9.32 3.83
C HIS A 41 -2.84 -7.97 3.40
N VAL A 42 -2.92 -7.73 2.10
CA VAL A 42 -2.54 -6.45 1.47
C VAL A 42 -3.76 -5.91 0.75
N THR A 43 -4.19 -4.70 1.10
CA THR A 43 -5.36 -4.07 0.51
C THR A 43 -5.01 -2.68 0.00
N LEU A 44 -5.36 -2.41 -1.25
CA LEU A 44 -5.32 -1.08 -1.85
C LEU A 44 -6.76 -0.66 -2.17
N THR A 45 -7.20 0.45 -1.59
CA THR A 45 -8.52 1.03 -1.90
C THR A 45 -8.38 2.47 -2.36
N GLY A 46 -9.28 2.88 -3.25
CA GLY A 46 -9.31 4.22 -3.82
C GLY A 46 -10.44 4.35 -4.85
N THR A 47 -10.57 5.53 -5.45
CA THR A 47 -11.56 5.79 -6.50
C THR A 47 -11.13 5.20 -7.85
N THR A 48 -9.84 5.32 -8.17
CA THR A 48 -9.23 4.81 -9.40
C THR A 48 -7.88 4.19 -9.07
N LEU A 49 -7.49 3.17 -9.83
CA LEU A 49 -6.15 2.59 -9.82
C LEU A 49 -5.66 2.53 -11.27
N THR A 50 -4.56 3.22 -11.56
CA THR A 50 -3.88 3.16 -12.86
C THR A 50 -2.56 2.46 -12.66
N THR A 51 -2.26 1.50 -13.54
CA THR A 51 -0.97 0.83 -13.57
C THR A 51 -0.38 0.96 -14.96
N ASP A 52 0.83 1.51 -15.06
CA ASP A 52 1.52 1.78 -16.32
C ASP A 52 2.90 1.10 -16.28
N PHE A 53 3.17 0.24 -17.26
CA PHE A 53 4.36 -0.60 -17.31
C PHE A 53 4.87 -0.69 -18.75
N SER A 54 6.19 -0.59 -18.92
CA SER A 54 6.83 -0.59 -20.24
C SER A 54 7.13 -1.99 -20.81
N ASP A 55 7.02 -3.04 -19.99
CA ASP A 55 7.37 -4.41 -20.38
C ASP A 55 6.26 -5.39 -19.99
N GLN A 56 6.20 -5.84 -18.73
CA GLN A 56 5.27 -6.90 -18.35
C GLN A 56 4.73 -6.79 -16.91
N VAL A 57 3.49 -7.27 -16.74
CA VAL A 57 2.87 -7.58 -15.45
C VAL A 57 2.63 -9.09 -15.36
N LYS A 58 3.00 -9.72 -14.23
CA LYS A 58 2.70 -11.13 -13.93
C LYS A 58 1.95 -11.25 -12.60
N HIS A 59 0.94 -12.13 -12.58
CA HIS A 59 0.20 -12.46 -11.38
C HIS A 59 0.20 -13.98 -11.16
N TRP A 60 0.52 -14.42 -9.95
CA TRP A 60 0.44 -15.82 -9.54
C TRP A 60 -0.48 -15.93 -8.33
N GLY A 61 -1.56 -16.66 -8.50
CA GLY A 61 -2.56 -16.90 -7.46
C GLY A 61 -3.44 -18.08 -7.84
N LYS A 62 -4.13 -18.65 -6.87
CA LYS A 62 -5.05 -19.76 -7.12
C LYS A 62 -6.29 -19.31 -7.91
N VAL A 63 -6.84 -18.14 -7.56
CA VAL A 63 -8.02 -17.53 -8.19
C VAL A 63 -7.77 -16.04 -8.30
N ILE A 64 -8.24 -15.44 -9.40
CA ILE A 64 -8.30 -13.99 -9.59
C ILE A 64 -9.74 -13.63 -9.91
N ASP A 65 -10.37 -12.91 -8.99
CA ASP A 65 -11.71 -12.36 -9.19
C ASP A 65 -11.62 -10.94 -9.75
N LEU A 66 -12.16 -10.73 -10.94
CA LEU A 66 -12.25 -9.42 -11.59
C LEU A 66 -13.72 -9.02 -11.71
N ASN A 67 -14.11 -8.01 -10.94
CA ASN A 67 -15.51 -7.61 -10.77
C ASN A 67 -16.42 -8.76 -10.28
N PRO A 68 -16.06 -9.48 -9.19
CA PRO A 68 -17.00 -10.40 -8.57
C PRO A 68 -18.25 -9.63 -8.11
N SER A 69 -19.43 -10.25 -8.18
CA SER A 69 -20.65 -9.66 -7.62
C SER A 69 -20.42 -9.30 -6.16
N ARG A 70 -20.71 -8.04 -5.80
CA ARG A 70 -20.65 -7.55 -4.42
C ARG A 70 -21.94 -7.84 -3.67
#